data_AF-A0A818QN01-F1
#
_entry.id   AF-A0A818QN01-F1
#
_cell.length_a   1.000
_cell.length_b   1.000
_cell.length_c   1.000
_cell.angle_alpha   90.00
_cell.angle_beta   90.00
_cell.angle_gamma   90.00
#
_symmetry.space_group_name_H-M   'P 1'
#
loop_
_entity.id
_entity.type
_entity.pdbx_description
1 polymer ?
#
loop_
_entity_poly.entity_id
_entity_poly.type
_entity_poly.pdbx_seq_one_letter_code
_entity_poly.pdbx_strand_id
1 'polypeptide(L)'
;MLDIHRKINLPFHYIQLDSWWYYKAIGGGVSPWKSRPDIFPDGLPTLYRQMESIPLAAHNRYWAPDTVYFDKYALLIDNINQLSLPIGNDLFRIDLLSEAAHDWGLIMYEQDWLHLMSMSEGADKANITIQYCSSFPRHALQALEISRVTQARVSVDYTRHIVHREDQWTIGISSLLSDALDIAPFKDVFWSTTNEPGSAYKPSPMEPLPEREIVIAILSTGPVSPGDVINYTDSKRITKCCQQDGLILKPDRPITMIDLLISDWSQNNGNKQGELYSTQPTI
;
A
#
# COMPACT_ATOMS: atom_id res chain seq x y z
N MET A 1 4.45 8.16 -17.06
CA MET A 1 5.26 7.30 -16.16
C MET A 1 6.74 7.37 -16.49
N LEU A 2 7.17 7.19 -17.75
CA LEU A 2 8.59 7.35 -18.18
C LEU A 2 9.19 8.72 -17.84
N ASP A 3 8.37 9.77 -17.93
CA ASP A 3 8.75 11.13 -17.55
C ASP A 3 9.00 11.27 -16.04
N ILE A 4 8.34 10.49 -15.18
CA ILE A 4 8.51 10.56 -13.71
C ILE A 4 9.95 10.21 -13.36
N HIS A 5 10.40 9.04 -13.82
CA HIS A 5 11.73 8.53 -13.51
C HIS A 5 12.85 9.48 -13.96
N ARG A 6 12.66 10.19 -15.07
CA ARG A 6 13.68 11.08 -15.65
C ARG A 6 13.56 12.55 -15.25
N LYS A 7 12.36 13.04 -14.88
CA LYS A 7 12.11 14.45 -14.62
C LYS A 7 11.93 14.76 -13.13
N ILE A 8 11.47 13.81 -12.33
CA ILE A 8 11.37 14.00 -10.89
C ILE A 8 12.73 13.68 -10.30
N ASN A 9 13.40 14.70 -9.79
CA ASN A 9 14.71 14.58 -9.13
C ASN A 9 14.53 13.99 -7.72
N LEU A 10 13.97 12.79 -7.65
CA LEU A 10 13.82 11.97 -6.45
C LEU A 10 14.37 10.58 -6.73
N PRO A 11 15.28 10.07 -5.89
CA PRO A 11 15.78 8.69 -5.97
C PRO A 11 14.72 7.70 -5.48
N PHE A 12 13.71 7.43 -6.30
CA PHE A 12 12.71 6.40 -5.98
C PHE A 12 13.32 5.00 -6.11
N HIS A 13 13.07 4.14 -5.11
CA HIS A 13 13.53 2.76 -5.12
C HIS A 13 12.55 1.78 -5.78
N TYR A 14 11.27 2.13 -5.86
CA TYR A 14 10.25 1.36 -6.57
C TYR A 14 9.05 2.24 -6.93
N ILE A 15 8.22 1.77 -7.85
CA ILE A 15 6.95 2.41 -8.23
C ILE A 15 5.80 1.47 -7.91
N GLN A 16 4.77 1.99 -7.26
CA GLN A 16 3.56 1.22 -6.99
C GLN A 16 2.47 1.50 -8.03
N LEU A 17 1.89 0.43 -8.57
CA LEU A 17 0.71 0.47 -9.42
C LEU A 17 -0.53 0.12 -8.59
N ASP A 18 -1.36 1.11 -8.30
CA ASP A 18 -2.57 0.95 -7.49
C ASP A 18 -3.74 0.32 -8.29
N SER A 19 -4.99 0.55 -7.94
CA SER A 19 -6.13 -0.06 -8.61
C SER A 19 -6.24 0.35 -10.09
N TRP A 20 -6.79 -0.56 -10.89
CA TRP A 20 -7.28 -0.33 -12.25
C TRP A 20 -6.26 -0.23 -13.39
N TRP A 21 -4.98 -0.54 -13.12
CA TRP A 21 -4.06 -0.94 -14.19
C TRP A 21 -4.45 -2.29 -14.82
N TYR A 22 -5.19 -3.10 -14.06
CA TYR A 22 -5.75 -4.40 -14.44
C TYR A 22 -7.25 -4.35 -14.71
N TYR A 23 -7.80 -5.48 -15.20
CA TYR A 23 -9.20 -5.61 -15.57
C TYR A 23 -10.11 -5.91 -14.38
N LYS A 24 -11.31 -5.32 -14.41
CA LYS A 24 -12.36 -5.53 -13.42
C LYS A 24 -13.47 -6.41 -13.97
N ALA A 25 -14.09 -7.18 -13.09
CA ALA A 25 -15.35 -7.87 -13.36
C ALA A 25 -16.37 -7.62 -12.22
N ILE A 26 -17.25 -8.58 -11.91
CA ILE A 26 -18.36 -8.40 -10.96
C ILE A 26 -17.85 -7.83 -9.62
N GLY A 27 -18.61 -6.86 -9.06
CA GLY A 27 -18.27 -6.14 -7.83
C GLY A 27 -17.10 -5.15 -7.96
N GLY A 28 -16.42 -5.12 -9.11
CA GLY A 28 -15.12 -4.48 -9.24
C GLY A 28 -13.99 -5.35 -8.65
N GLY A 29 -14.19 -6.67 -8.61
CA GLY A 29 -13.13 -7.64 -8.35
C GLY A 29 -12.22 -7.84 -9.56
N VAL A 30 -11.09 -8.50 -9.35
CA VAL A 30 -10.03 -8.68 -10.36
C VAL A 30 -10.41 -9.79 -11.37
N SER A 31 -10.32 -9.50 -12.68
CA SER A 31 -10.40 -10.49 -13.76
C SER A 31 -10.04 -9.91 -15.13
N PRO A 32 -8.90 -10.29 -15.76
CA PRO A 32 -7.66 -10.83 -15.18
C PRO A 32 -6.78 -9.75 -14.52
N TRP A 33 -5.80 -10.18 -13.72
CA TRP A 33 -4.71 -9.34 -13.20
C TRP A 33 -3.60 -9.16 -14.25
N LYS A 34 -3.96 -8.52 -15.37
CA LYS A 34 -3.05 -8.22 -16.49
C LYS A 34 -3.18 -6.76 -16.90
N SER A 35 -2.10 -6.17 -17.38
CA SER A 35 -2.07 -4.77 -17.80
C SER A 35 -3.02 -4.52 -18.96
N ARG A 36 -3.82 -3.47 -18.86
CA ARG A 36 -4.73 -3.09 -19.92
C ARG A 36 -4.00 -2.28 -21.01
N PRO A 37 -4.22 -2.57 -22.30
CA PRO A 37 -3.54 -1.89 -23.40
C PRO A 37 -3.95 -0.43 -23.57
N ASP A 38 -5.10 0.00 -23.04
CA ASP A 38 -5.49 1.41 -23.04
C ASP A 38 -4.74 2.26 -21.99
N ILE A 39 -4.08 1.62 -21.02
CA ILE A 39 -3.21 2.27 -20.03
C ILE A 39 -1.73 1.98 -20.32
N PHE A 40 -1.41 0.74 -20.68
CA PHE A 40 -0.06 0.27 -21.01
C PHE A 40 -0.08 -0.37 -22.41
N PRO A 41 0.00 0.44 -23.49
CA PRO A 41 -0.11 -0.05 -24.87
C PRO A 41 0.86 -1.17 -25.22
N ASP A 42 2.07 -1.10 -24.66
CA ASP A 42 3.15 -2.07 -24.89
C ASP A 42 3.34 -3.06 -23.72
N GLY A 43 2.43 -3.03 -22.73
CA GLY A 43 2.46 -3.87 -21.54
C GLY A 43 3.50 -3.47 -20.48
N LEU A 44 3.37 -4.06 -19.28
CA LEU A 44 4.29 -3.83 -18.16
C LEU A 44 5.74 -4.27 -18.41
N PRO A 45 6.03 -5.38 -19.12
CA PRO A 45 7.42 -5.75 -19.41
C PRO A 45 8.17 -4.68 -20.23
N THR A 46 7.47 -3.99 -21.13
CA THR A 46 8.05 -2.88 -21.90
C THR A 46 8.27 -1.67 -21.01
N LEU A 47 7.29 -1.32 -20.19
CA LEU A 47 7.43 -0.24 -19.21
C LEU A 47 8.61 -0.48 -18.26
N TYR A 48 8.73 -1.68 -17.68
CA TYR A 48 9.80 -2.06 -16.76
C TYR A 48 11.18 -1.85 -17.38
N ARG A 49 11.38 -2.30 -18.63
CA ARG A 49 12.62 -2.08 -19.38
C ARG A 49 12.88 -0.60 -19.67
N GLN A 50 11.85 0.15 -20.03
CA GLN A 50 11.98 1.59 -20.33
C GLN A 50 12.24 2.45 -19.08
N MET A 51 11.86 1.97 -17.89
CA MET A 51 12.16 2.56 -16.59
C MET A 51 13.46 2.00 -15.98
N GLU A 52 14.37 1.51 -16.82
CA GLU A 52 15.69 1.05 -16.40
C GLU A 52 15.62 -0.03 -15.30
N SER A 53 14.58 -0.86 -15.36
CA SER A 53 14.33 -1.96 -14.43
C SER A 53 14.08 -1.54 -12.97
N ILE A 54 13.53 -0.33 -12.75
CA ILE A 54 13.02 0.05 -11.43
C ILE A 54 11.99 -0.98 -10.95
N PRO A 55 12.16 -1.54 -9.74
CA PRO A 55 11.21 -2.48 -9.16
C PRO A 55 9.78 -1.95 -9.10
N LEU A 56 8.82 -2.86 -9.28
CA LEU A 56 7.41 -2.54 -9.21
C LEU A 56 6.76 -3.14 -7.98
N ALA A 57 5.87 -2.38 -7.37
CA ALA A 57 4.86 -2.88 -6.45
C ALA A 57 3.50 -2.83 -7.14
N ALA A 58 2.60 -3.76 -6.84
CA ALA A 58 1.30 -3.76 -7.49
C ALA A 58 0.18 -4.20 -6.55
N HIS A 59 -0.90 -3.42 -6.61
CA HIS A 59 -2.15 -3.65 -5.92
C HIS A 59 -3.01 -4.70 -6.63
N ASN A 60 -3.74 -5.46 -5.83
CA ASN A 60 -4.94 -6.14 -6.25
C ASN A 60 -6.06 -6.02 -5.20
N ARG A 61 -7.29 -5.95 -5.67
CA ARG A 61 -8.48 -6.12 -4.83
C ARG A 61 -8.79 -7.60 -4.61
N TYR A 62 -9.98 -7.91 -4.10
CA TYR A 62 -10.53 -9.26 -4.11
C TYR A 62 -10.76 -9.78 -5.53
N TRP A 63 -10.80 -11.10 -5.70
CA TRP A 63 -11.05 -11.74 -6.99
C TRP A 63 -12.54 -11.76 -7.32
N ALA A 64 -12.89 -11.53 -8.58
CA ALA A 64 -14.28 -11.53 -9.02
C ALA A 64 -14.86 -12.96 -9.06
N PRO A 65 -16.18 -13.15 -8.83
CA PRO A 65 -16.83 -14.46 -8.92
C PRO A 65 -16.93 -14.99 -10.36
N ASP A 66 -16.78 -14.12 -11.36
CA ASP A 66 -16.70 -14.43 -12.79
C ASP A 66 -15.27 -14.27 -13.33
N THR A 67 -14.27 -14.51 -12.48
CA THR A 67 -12.89 -14.34 -12.87
C THR A 67 -12.43 -15.39 -13.90
N VAL A 68 -11.63 -14.99 -14.88
CA VAL A 68 -11.11 -15.92 -15.92
C VAL A 68 -10.23 -17.04 -15.36
N TYR A 69 -9.84 -16.95 -14.09
CA TYR A 69 -9.01 -17.95 -13.42
C TYR A 69 -9.75 -19.24 -13.04
N PHE A 70 -11.09 -19.27 -13.09
CA PHE A 70 -11.88 -20.50 -12.91
C PHE A 70 -11.56 -21.58 -13.95
N ASP A 71 -11.07 -21.19 -15.13
CA ASP A 71 -10.73 -22.13 -16.19
C ASP A 71 -9.51 -23.01 -15.85
N LYS A 72 -8.64 -22.54 -14.92
CA LYS A 72 -7.37 -23.21 -14.60
C LYS A 72 -7.23 -23.58 -13.12
N TYR A 73 -7.89 -22.87 -12.21
CA TYR A 73 -7.69 -23.03 -10.76
C TYR A 73 -9.00 -23.25 -10.02
N ALA A 74 -8.89 -23.88 -8.85
CA ALA A 74 -10.02 -24.01 -7.94
C ALA A 74 -10.19 -22.69 -7.15
N LEU A 75 -11.37 -22.09 -7.24
CA LEU A 75 -11.75 -20.94 -6.42
C LEU A 75 -13.10 -21.23 -5.74
N LEU A 76 -13.24 -20.84 -4.48
CA LEU A 76 -14.54 -20.77 -3.81
C LEU A 76 -15.23 -19.47 -4.18
N ILE A 77 -16.55 -19.53 -4.41
CA ILE A 77 -17.38 -18.35 -4.65
C ILE A 77 -18.19 -18.07 -3.38
N ASP A 78 -18.08 -16.85 -2.89
CA ASP A 78 -19.02 -16.29 -1.91
C ASP A 78 -20.13 -15.57 -2.67
N ASN A 79 -21.28 -16.24 -2.80
CA ASN A 79 -22.44 -15.70 -3.51
C ASN A 79 -23.11 -14.53 -2.79
N ILE A 80 -22.87 -14.35 -1.48
CA ILE A 80 -23.46 -13.25 -0.72
C ILE A 80 -22.67 -11.97 -0.98
N ASN A 81 -21.35 -12.05 -0.85
CA ASN A 81 -20.48 -10.88 -1.02
C ASN A 81 -19.98 -10.69 -2.46
N GLN A 82 -20.35 -11.59 -3.38
CA GLN A 82 -19.98 -11.55 -4.80
C GLN A 82 -18.46 -11.45 -4.99
N LEU A 83 -17.74 -12.34 -4.31
CA LEU A 83 -16.28 -12.45 -4.35
C LEU A 83 -15.86 -13.90 -4.52
N SER A 84 -14.62 -14.11 -4.99
CA SER A 84 -14.02 -15.43 -5.08
C SER A 84 -12.69 -15.51 -4.34
N LEU A 85 -12.36 -16.73 -3.94
CA LEU A 85 -11.19 -17.05 -3.14
C LEU A 85 -10.44 -18.22 -3.75
N PRO A 86 -9.20 -18.04 -4.23
CA PRO A 86 -8.35 -19.16 -4.62
C PRO A 86 -8.18 -20.17 -3.49
N ILE A 87 -8.43 -21.44 -3.79
CA ILE A 87 -8.28 -22.56 -2.88
C ILE A 87 -7.41 -23.66 -3.50
N GLY A 88 -6.83 -24.52 -2.67
CA GLY A 88 -6.00 -25.63 -3.10
C GLY A 88 -4.53 -25.42 -2.75
N ASN A 89 -3.64 -25.95 -3.59
CA ASN A 89 -2.21 -26.10 -3.36
C ASN A 89 -1.36 -24.89 -3.82
N ASP A 90 -1.86 -23.67 -3.61
CA ASP A 90 -1.17 -22.39 -3.87
C ASP A 90 -0.68 -22.12 -5.31
N LEU A 91 -0.89 -23.05 -6.26
CA LEU A 91 -0.48 -22.92 -7.67
C LEU A 91 -0.95 -21.61 -8.30
N PHE A 92 -2.16 -21.15 -7.96
CA PHE A 92 -2.67 -19.87 -8.44
C PHE A 92 -1.74 -18.71 -8.06
N ARG A 93 -1.33 -18.63 -6.78
CA ARG A 93 -0.48 -17.55 -6.27
C ARG A 93 0.95 -17.71 -6.75
N ILE A 94 1.47 -18.93 -6.80
CA ILE A 94 2.80 -19.22 -7.35
C ILE A 94 2.89 -18.75 -8.79
N ASP A 95 1.97 -19.18 -9.66
CA ASP A 95 1.97 -18.80 -11.08
C ASP A 95 1.82 -17.29 -11.24
N LEU A 96 0.86 -16.68 -10.54
CA LEU A 96 0.58 -15.24 -10.63
C LEU A 96 1.78 -14.38 -10.23
N LEU A 97 2.38 -14.67 -9.07
CA LEU A 97 3.46 -13.86 -8.51
C LEU A 97 4.79 -14.14 -9.17
N SER A 98 5.06 -15.39 -9.57
CA SER A 98 6.29 -15.74 -10.28
C SER A 98 6.31 -15.17 -11.70
N GLU A 99 5.18 -15.22 -12.43
CA GLU A 99 5.03 -14.54 -13.73
C GLU A 99 5.30 -13.05 -13.56
N ALA A 100 4.69 -12.41 -12.56
CA ALA A 100 4.85 -10.98 -12.33
C ALA A 100 6.27 -10.55 -11.94
N ALA A 101 6.91 -11.28 -11.03
CA ALA A 101 8.29 -11.02 -10.62
C ALA A 101 9.25 -11.19 -11.80
N HIS A 102 9.04 -12.23 -12.62
CA HIS A 102 9.89 -12.52 -13.77
C HIS A 102 9.71 -11.50 -14.92
N ASP A 103 8.47 -11.24 -15.32
CA ASP A 103 8.18 -10.53 -16.57
C ASP A 103 8.31 -9.00 -16.43
N TRP A 104 8.01 -8.46 -15.26
CA TRP A 104 7.94 -7.01 -15.05
C TRP A 104 8.44 -6.54 -13.68
N GLY A 105 9.24 -7.36 -12.99
CA GLY A 105 10.03 -6.92 -11.83
C GLY A 105 9.19 -6.59 -10.61
N LEU A 106 8.08 -7.30 -10.39
CA LEU A 106 7.30 -7.19 -9.16
C LEU A 106 8.16 -7.59 -7.94
N ILE A 107 8.22 -6.72 -6.92
CA ILE A 107 8.90 -6.98 -5.63
C ILE A 107 7.96 -6.96 -4.43
N MET A 108 6.79 -6.32 -4.57
CA MET A 108 5.82 -6.18 -3.49
C MET A 108 4.41 -6.32 -4.04
N TYR A 109 3.67 -7.27 -3.47
CA TYR A 109 2.27 -7.49 -3.78
C TYR A 109 1.39 -6.87 -2.70
N GLU A 110 0.56 -5.91 -3.08
CA GLU A 110 -0.40 -5.31 -2.16
C GLU A 110 -1.76 -5.96 -2.31
N GLN A 111 -2.20 -6.65 -1.26
CA GLN A 111 -3.50 -7.32 -1.23
C GLN A 111 -4.51 -6.51 -0.43
N ASP A 112 -5.59 -6.12 -1.11
CA ASP A 112 -6.70 -5.36 -0.53
C ASP A 112 -7.95 -6.25 -0.39
N TRP A 113 -8.65 -6.12 0.74
CA TRP A 113 -9.92 -6.81 1.08
C TRP A 113 -9.94 -8.35 0.96
N LEU A 114 -8.83 -9.05 1.21
CA LEU A 114 -8.83 -10.52 1.14
C LEU A 114 -8.01 -11.17 2.26
N HIS A 115 -8.62 -12.16 2.93
CA HIS A 115 -7.94 -13.16 3.75
C HIS A 115 -7.02 -14.00 2.86
N LEU A 116 -5.93 -14.57 3.40
CA LEU A 116 -5.51 -15.96 3.11
C LEU A 116 -4.08 -16.25 3.57
N MET A 117 -3.90 -17.48 4.04
CA MET A 117 -2.61 -18.15 4.22
C MET A 117 -1.92 -18.58 2.94
N SER A 118 -2.69 -18.81 1.87
CA SER A 118 -2.19 -19.28 0.57
C SER A 118 -1.33 -18.26 -0.18
N MET A 119 -1.06 -17.09 0.40
CA MET A 119 -0.14 -16.11 -0.17
C MET A 119 1.31 -16.35 0.22
N SER A 120 1.58 -17.09 1.31
CA SER A 120 2.95 -17.30 1.78
C SER A 120 3.78 -18.03 0.73
N GLU A 121 3.33 -19.20 0.27
CA GLU A 121 4.13 -20.01 -0.64
C GLU A 121 4.38 -19.30 -1.97
N GLY A 122 3.35 -18.65 -2.54
CA GLY A 122 3.50 -17.88 -3.76
C GLY A 122 4.51 -16.74 -3.62
N ALA A 123 4.44 -15.97 -2.53
CA ALA A 123 5.38 -14.88 -2.27
C ALA A 123 6.80 -15.40 -1.98
N ASP A 124 6.93 -16.51 -1.27
CA ASP A 124 8.21 -17.17 -0.99
C ASP A 124 8.89 -17.66 -2.27
N LYS A 125 8.13 -18.33 -3.17
CA LYS A 125 8.65 -18.83 -4.44
C LYS A 125 9.03 -17.71 -5.41
N ALA A 126 8.24 -16.64 -5.45
CA ALA A 126 8.53 -15.48 -6.28
C ALA A 126 9.58 -14.53 -5.67
N ASN A 127 9.97 -14.76 -4.41
CA ASN A 127 10.85 -13.89 -3.62
C ASN A 127 10.35 -12.43 -3.57
N ILE A 128 9.07 -12.24 -3.29
CA ILE A 128 8.44 -10.92 -3.14
C ILE A 128 7.90 -10.73 -1.72
N THR A 129 7.68 -9.48 -1.32
CA THR A 129 6.98 -9.16 -0.07
C THR A 129 5.50 -8.91 -0.31
N ILE A 130 4.73 -8.91 0.77
CA ILE A 130 3.29 -8.66 0.79
C ILE A 130 3.04 -7.41 1.65
N GLN A 131 2.25 -6.49 1.09
CA GLN A 131 1.62 -5.40 1.83
C GLN A 131 0.14 -5.72 2.05
N TYR A 132 -0.32 -5.62 3.29
CA TYR A 132 -1.74 -5.67 3.59
C TYR A 132 -2.40 -4.30 3.46
N CYS A 133 -3.52 -4.27 2.75
CA CYS A 133 -4.33 -3.09 2.51
C CYS A 133 -5.75 -3.34 3.03
N SER A 134 -6.31 -2.38 3.75
CA SER A 134 -7.65 -2.46 4.38
C SER A 134 -7.80 -3.69 5.29
N SER A 135 -6.76 -3.93 6.09
CA SER A 135 -6.68 -5.11 6.94
C SER A 135 -7.50 -4.94 8.23
N PHE A 136 -8.31 -5.95 8.57
CA PHE A 136 -8.91 -6.02 9.90
C PHE A 136 -7.91 -6.65 10.88
N PRO A 137 -8.10 -6.49 12.20
CA PRO A 137 -7.21 -7.11 13.19
C PRO A 137 -6.99 -8.62 12.99
N ARG A 138 -8.04 -9.34 12.55
CA ARG A 138 -7.93 -10.77 12.19
C ARG A 138 -6.99 -11.05 11.00
N HIS A 139 -6.87 -10.12 10.05
CA HIS A 139 -5.92 -10.22 8.95
C HIS A 139 -4.50 -9.93 9.44
N ALA A 140 -4.33 -8.90 10.27
CA ALA A 140 -3.02 -8.58 10.83
C ALA A 140 -2.45 -9.75 11.65
N LEU A 141 -3.27 -10.39 12.50
CA LEU A 141 -2.86 -11.58 13.26
C LEU A 141 -2.44 -12.76 12.37
N GLN A 142 -3.02 -12.89 11.18
CA GLN A 142 -2.69 -13.94 10.22
C GLN A 142 -1.27 -13.79 9.64
N ALA A 143 -0.71 -12.57 9.65
CA ALA A 143 0.65 -12.31 9.19
C ALA A 143 1.71 -13.06 10.01
N LEU A 144 1.40 -13.44 11.26
CA LEU A 144 2.29 -14.26 12.10
C LEU A 144 2.62 -15.63 11.47
N GLU A 145 1.79 -16.09 10.54
CA GLU A 145 2.00 -17.35 9.81
C GLU A 145 2.48 -17.12 8.37
N ILE A 146 2.74 -15.86 7.97
CA ILE A 146 3.12 -15.46 6.61
C ILE A 146 4.29 -14.49 6.69
N SER A 147 5.51 -15.03 6.79
CA SER A 147 6.74 -14.22 6.97
C SER A 147 7.01 -13.18 5.88
N ARG A 148 6.37 -13.31 4.71
CA ARG A 148 6.47 -12.34 3.61
C ARG A 148 5.58 -11.11 3.77
N VAL A 149 4.66 -11.09 4.74
CA VAL A 149 3.91 -9.87 5.09
C VAL A 149 4.83 -8.97 5.90
N THR A 150 5.37 -7.95 5.26
CA THR A 150 6.37 -7.06 5.87
C THR A 150 5.80 -5.69 6.23
N GLN A 151 4.63 -5.31 5.68
CA GLN A 151 3.97 -4.05 5.98
C GLN A 151 2.44 -4.14 5.86
N ALA A 152 1.74 -3.24 6.55
CA ALA A 152 0.29 -3.11 6.47
C ALA A 152 -0.14 -1.65 6.59
N ARG A 153 -1.16 -1.25 5.82
CA ARG A 153 -1.79 0.07 5.98
C ARG A 153 -2.44 0.14 7.37
N VAL A 154 -2.06 1.17 8.14
CA VAL A 154 -2.54 1.42 9.52
C VAL A 154 -3.47 2.62 9.65
N SER A 155 -3.70 3.32 8.55
CA SER A 155 -4.63 4.44 8.40
C SER A 155 -5.85 4.06 7.57
N VAL A 156 -6.83 4.97 7.51
CA VAL A 156 -7.86 4.94 6.47
C VAL A 156 -7.28 5.39 5.12
N ASP A 157 -8.03 5.17 4.03
CA ASP A 157 -7.60 5.59 2.70
C ASP A 157 -7.36 7.11 2.65
N TYR A 158 -6.25 7.52 2.04
CA TYR A 158 -5.90 8.94 1.91
C TYR A 158 -6.97 9.75 1.16
N THR A 159 -7.72 9.12 0.27
CA THR A 159 -8.88 9.76 -0.40
C THR A 159 -9.91 10.27 0.60
N ARG A 160 -10.11 9.60 1.75
CA ARG A 160 -11.03 10.06 2.80
C ARG A 160 -10.53 11.34 3.47
N HIS A 161 -9.21 11.51 3.60
CA HIS A 161 -8.63 12.78 4.04
C HIS A 161 -8.96 13.92 3.06
N ILE A 162 -8.71 13.67 1.77
CA ILE A 162 -8.91 14.66 0.72
C ILE A 162 -10.39 15.07 0.56
N VAL A 163 -11.29 14.09 0.60
CA VAL A 163 -12.72 14.30 0.35
C VAL A 163 -13.44 14.74 1.62
N HIS A 164 -13.24 14.03 2.73
CA HIS A 164 -14.04 14.12 3.96
C HIS A 164 -13.31 14.78 5.14
N ARG A 165 -12.05 15.18 4.98
CA ARG A 165 -11.22 15.77 6.05
C ARG A 165 -11.08 14.85 7.27
N GLU A 166 -11.06 13.54 7.03
CA GLU A 166 -10.73 12.58 8.07
C GLU A 166 -9.28 12.72 8.50
N ASP A 167 -9.02 12.41 9.78
CA ASP A 167 -7.71 12.49 10.41
C ASP A 167 -6.85 11.29 10.01
N GLN A 168 -6.53 11.16 8.72
CA GLN A 168 -5.87 9.98 8.19
C GLN A 168 -4.44 9.75 8.74
N TRP A 169 -3.82 10.83 9.22
CA TRP A 169 -2.55 10.84 9.93
C TRP A 169 -2.60 10.17 11.31
N THR A 170 -3.78 9.92 11.89
CA THR A 170 -3.92 9.34 13.24
C THR A 170 -3.72 7.83 13.22
N ILE A 171 -2.46 7.40 13.22
CA ILE A 171 -2.08 5.98 13.10
C ILE A 171 -1.69 5.33 14.43
N GLY A 172 -1.70 6.06 15.55
CA GLY A 172 -0.99 5.66 16.77
C GLY A 172 -1.35 4.29 17.35
N ILE A 173 -2.64 3.97 17.47
CA ILE A 173 -3.09 2.66 17.99
C ILE A 173 -2.84 1.54 16.97
N SER A 174 -3.13 1.80 15.69
CA SER A 174 -2.94 0.82 14.62
C SER A 174 -1.45 0.51 14.40
N SER A 175 -0.57 1.51 14.47
CA SER A 175 0.88 1.34 14.43
C SER A 175 1.40 0.50 15.58
N LEU A 176 0.85 0.69 16.79
CA LEU A 176 1.21 -0.11 17.96
C LEU A 176 0.88 -1.60 17.74
N LEU A 177 -0.29 -1.90 17.19
CA LEU A 177 -0.68 -3.27 16.87
C LEU A 177 0.23 -3.88 15.79
N SER A 178 0.50 -3.16 14.70
CA SER A 178 1.35 -3.66 13.62
C SER A 178 2.80 -3.89 14.08
N ASP A 179 3.37 -2.98 14.87
CA ASP A 179 4.71 -3.14 15.46
C ASP A 179 4.82 -4.37 16.37
N ALA A 180 3.77 -4.65 17.16
CA ALA A 180 3.72 -5.83 18.01
C ALA A 180 3.67 -7.15 17.22
N LEU A 181 3.31 -7.09 15.94
CA LEU A 181 3.23 -8.24 15.02
C LEU A 181 4.43 -8.33 14.07
N ASP A 182 5.46 -7.50 14.27
CA ASP A 182 6.63 -7.38 13.37
C ASP A 182 6.24 -6.97 11.94
N ILE A 183 5.20 -6.13 11.81
CA ILE A 183 4.72 -5.58 10.54
C ILE A 183 5.00 -4.09 10.53
N ALA A 184 5.72 -3.59 9.51
CA ALA A 184 5.98 -2.16 9.38
C ALA A 184 4.68 -1.38 9.10
N PRO A 185 4.30 -0.40 9.95
CA PRO A 185 3.11 0.42 9.71
C PRO A 185 3.24 1.30 8.47
N PHE A 186 2.29 1.19 7.54
CA PHE A 186 2.18 2.06 6.38
C PHE A 186 1.07 3.10 6.59
N LYS A 187 1.42 4.40 6.58
CA LYS A 187 0.43 5.49 6.71
C LYS A 187 -0.46 5.67 5.47
N ASP A 188 -0.27 4.93 4.38
CA ASP A 188 -0.83 5.24 3.06
C ASP A 188 -0.08 6.36 2.32
N VAL A 189 -0.44 6.53 1.04
CA VAL A 189 0.02 7.61 0.18
C VAL A 189 -0.30 9.00 0.75
N PHE A 190 0.39 10.01 0.24
CA PHE A 190 0.13 11.41 0.58
C PHE A 190 0.49 12.34 -0.59
N TRP A 191 -0.06 13.56 -0.59
CA TRP A 191 0.40 14.62 -1.47
C TRP A 191 1.50 15.43 -0.80
N SER A 192 2.62 15.59 -1.48
CA SER A 192 3.69 16.48 -1.06
C SER A 192 3.38 17.94 -1.36
N THR A 193 2.38 18.25 -2.18
CA THR A 193 1.89 19.62 -2.40
C THR A 193 0.53 19.89 -1.79
N THR A 194 0.23 21.16 -1.58
CA THR A 194 -1.09 21.59 -1.07
C THR A 194 -2.19 21.43 -2.12
N ASN A 195 -1.89 21.70 -3.38
CA ASN A 195 -2.88 21.71 -4.46
C ASN A 195 -2.40 20.81 -5.62
N GLU A 196 -3.21 19.82 -5.94
CA GLU A 196 -2.97 18.91 -7.06
C GLU A 196 -4.00 19.16 -8.18
N PRO A 197 -3.58 19.31 -9.44
CA PRO A 197 -4.50 19.47 -10.56
C PRO A 197 -5.20 18.15 -10.92
N GLY A 198 -6.34 18.24 -11.61
CA GLY A 198 -6.93 17.08 -12.30
C GLY A 198 -7.40 15.94 -11.38
N SER A 199 -7.60 16.20 -10.09
CA SER A 199 -8.06 15.17 -9.16
C SER A 199 -9.42 14.61 -9.56
N ALA A 200 -9.51 13.28 -9.60
CA ALA A 200 -10.74 12.56 -9.89
C ALA A 200 -11.71 12.52 -8.69
N TYR A 201 -11.27 12.91 -7.49
CA TYR A 201 -12.03 12.68 -6.26
C TYR A 201 -13.08 13.77 -5.98
N LYS A 202 -12.74 15.04 -6.24
CA LYS A 202 -13.64 16.19 -6.07
C LYS A 202 -13.08 17.43 -6.77
N PRO A 203 -13.90 18.45 -7.07
CA PRO A 203 -13.41 19.74 -7.51
C PRO A 203 -12.49 20.38 -6.46
N SER A 204 -11.32 20.86 -6.90
CA SER A 204 -10.33 21.58 -6.09
C SER A 204 -10.01 20.92 -4.72
N PRO A 205 -9.54 19.66 -4.72
CA PRO A 205 -9.05 19.05 -3.49
C PRO A 205 -7.75 19.68 -3.04
N MET A 206 -7.48 19.61 -1.74
CA MET A 206 -6.32 20.27 -1.15
C MET A 206 -5.80 19.44 0.02
N GLU A 207 -4.48 19.26 0.12
CA GLU A 207 -3.79 18.76 1.32
C GLU A 207 -3.38 19.97 2.18
N PRO A 208 -4.04 20.23 3.33
CA PRO A 208 -3.77 21.41 4.14
C PRO A 208 -2.41 21.39 4.84
N LEU A 209 -1.87 20.21 5.14
CA LEU A 209 -0.65 20.03 5.94
C LEU A 209 0.26 18.94 5.34
N PRO A 210 0.83 19.13 4.13
CA PRO A 210 1.71 18.14 3.50
C PRO A 210 2.87 17.70 4.39
N GLU A 211 3.46 18.62 5.15
CA GLU A 211 4.53 18.32 6.10
C GLU A 211 4.12 17.32 7.18
N ARG A 212 2.87 17.37 7.67
CA ARG A 212 2.38 16.41 8.66
C ARG A 212 2.30 15.02 8.05
N GLU A 213 1.73 14.91 6.86
CA GLU A 213 1.59 13.61 6.18
C GLU A 213 2.95 12.97 5.90
N ILE A 214 3.93 13.78 5.49
CA ILE A 214 5.32 13.35 5.28
C ILE A 214 5.95 12.87 6.59
N VAL A 215 5.90 13.69 7.65
CA VAL A 215 6.50 13.34 8.95
C VAL A 215 5.91 12.05 9.50
N ILE A 216 4.58 11.89 9.46
CA ILE A 216 3.92 10.67 9.94
C ILE A 216 4.30 9.47 9.07
N ALA A 217 4.36 9.62 7.74
CA ALA A 217 4.76 8.52 6.85
C ALA A 217 6.19 8.04 7.14
N ILE A 218 7.13 8.95 7.35
CA ILE A 218 8.53 8.59 7.66
C ILE A 218 8.64 7.91 9.01
N LEU A 219 8.00 8.48 10.04
CA LEU A 219 8.04 7.93 11.39
C LEU A 219 7.21 6.66 11.54
N SER A 220 6.38 6.29 10.55
CA SER A 220 5.62 5.04 10.55
C SER A 220 6.47 3.79 10.28
N THR A 221 7.72 3.93 9.82
CA THR A 221 8.67 2.85 9.45
C THR A 221 8.28 2.00 8.23
N GLY A 222 7.03 2.03 7.77
CA GLY A 222 6.61 1.43 6.50
C GLY A 222 7.02 2.24 5.27
N PRO A 223 6.42 1.97 4.10
CA PRO A 223 6.59 2.76 2.89
C PRO A 223 6.32 4.26 3.08
N VAL A 224 7.13 5.09 2.42
CA VAL A 224 6.91 6.53 2.27
C VAL A 224 6.54 6.77 0.81
N SER A 225 5.24 7.01 0.56
CA SER A 225 4.67 6.90 -0.78
C SER A 225 4.04 8.23 -1.24
N PRO A 226 4.83 9.17 -1.81
CA PRO A 226 4.26 10.33 -2.50
C PRO A 226 3.34 9.89 -3.65
N GLY A 227 2.11 10.38 -3.63
CA GLY A 227 1.06 10.09 -4.61
C GLY A 227 0.64 11.33 -5.41
N ASP A 228 1.51 12.32 -5.49
CA ASP A 228 1.34 13.56 -6.25
C ASP A 228 1.10 13.28 -7.75
N VAL A 229 0.45 14.22 -8.43
CA VAL A 229 0.36 14.17 -9.89
C VAL A 229 1.77 14.28 -10.48
N ILE A 230 1.98 13.59 -11.60
CA ILE A 230 3.23 13.64 -12.35
C ILE A 230 3.62 15.11 -12.61
N ASN A 231 4.87 15.46 -12.29
CA ASN A 231 5.45 16.81 -12.37
C ASN A 231 4.96 17.83 -11.31
N TYR A 232 4.12 17.42 -10.35
CA TYR A 232 3.70 18.29 -9.23
C TYR A 232 4.41 17.96 -7.92
N THR A 233 5.11 16.82 -7.83
CA THR A 233 5.86 16.42 -6.64
C THR A 233 6.84 17.49 -6.13
N ASP A 234 6.70 17.90 -4.88
CA ASP A 234 7.65 18.77 -4.17
C ASP A 234 8.82 17.94 -3.63
N SER A 235 9.80 17.72 -4.50
CA SER A 235 11.01 16.95 -4.15
C SER A 235 11.79 17.59 -3.00
N LYS A 236 11.79 18.92 -2.88
CA LYS A 236 12.50 19.61 -1.80
C LYS A 236 11.86 19.35 -0.45
N ARG A 237 10.53 19.20 -0.41
CA ARG A 237 9.82 18.87 0.83
C ARG A 237 10.03 17.42 1.23
N ILE A 238 9.97 16.48 0.28
CA ILE A 238 10.16 15.04 0.54
C ILE A 238 11.61 14.75 0.99
N THR A 239 12.61 15.31 0.31
CA THR A 239 14.03 15.02 0.57
C THR A 239 14.56 15.55 1.90
N LYS A 240 13.78 16.34 2.66
CA LYS A 240 14.17 16.78 4.02
C LYS A 240 14.45 15.62 4.97
N CYS A 241 13.95 14.43 4.65
CA CYS A 241 14.07 13.25 5.49
C CYS A 241 14.77 12.07 4.78
N CYS A 242 15.39 12.34 3.63
CA CYS A 242 16.20 11.38 2.90
C CYS A 242 17.66 11.84 2.89
N GLN A 243 18.57 10.88 2.86
CA GLN A 243 19.94 11.13 2.41
C GLN A 243 19.96 11.50 0.92
N GLN A 244 21.11 11.98 0.44
CA GLN A 244 21.26 12.40 -0.95
C GLN A 244 21.05 11.25 -1.96
N ASP A 245 21.29 10.01 -1.53
CA ASP A 245 21.08 8.79 -2.32
C ASP A 245 19.64 8.24 -2.27
N GLY A 246 18.76 8.86 -1.47
CA GLY A 246 17.37 8.43 -1.32
C GLY A 246 17.07 7.58 -0.10
N LEU A 247 18.09 7.21 0.68
CA LEU A 247 17.87 6.44 1.89
C LEU A 247 17.05 7.26 2.90
N ILE A 248 15.87 6.76 3.25
CA ILE A 248 15.01 7.37 4.26
C ILE A 248 15.52 6.97 5.65
N LEU A 249 15.79 7.97 6.49
CA LEU A 249 16.18 7.74 7.88
C LEU A 249 14.92 7.45 8.71
N LYS A 250 14.68 6.18 8.97
CA LYS A 250 13.54 5.70 9.76
C LYS A 250 13.96 5.49 11.23
N PRO A 251 13.04 5.68 12.19
CA PRO A 251 13.28 5.27 13.57
C PRO A 251 13.31 3.73 13.70
N ASP A 252 13.86 3.22 14.80
CA ASP A 252 13.88 1.78 15.12
C ASP A 252 12.49 1.24 15.45
N ARG A 253 11.62 2.09 15.99
CA ARG A 253 10.23 1.76 16.34
C ARG A 253 9.29 2.77 15.72
N PRO A 254 8.14 2.36 15.17
CA PRO A 254 7.21 3.27 14.54
C PRO A 254 6.63 4.28 15.53
N ILE A 255 6.10 5.36 14.99
CA ILE A 255 5.37 6.34 15.75
C ILE A 255 4.06 5.73 16.26
N THR A 256 3.90 5.70 17.58
CA THR A 256 2.73 5.15 18.27
C THR A 256 2.17 6.17 19.25
N MET A 257 0.90 5.99 19.60
CA MET A 257 0.30 6.72 20.71
C MET A 257 0.92 6.25 22.03
N ILE A 258 1.18 7.16 22.95
CA ILE A 258 1.71 6.78 24.26
C ILE A 258 0.66 6.00 25.10
N ASP A 259 1.13 5.00 25.84
CA ASP A 259 0.28 4.13 26.68
C ASP A 259 -0.62 4.90 27.65
N LEU A 260 -0.12 6.00 28.21
CA LEU A 260 -0.89 6.84 29.14
C LEU A 260 -2.16 7.40 28.50
N LEU A 261 -2.09 7.79 27.22
CA LEU A 261 -3.24 8.34 26.51
C LEU A 261 -4.22 7.24 26.09
N ILE A 262 -3.71 6.08 25.68
CA ILE A 262 -4.53 4.89 25.39
C ILE A 262 -5.31 4.48 26.65
N SER A 263 -4.63 4.43 27.80
CA SER A 263 -5.25 4.13 29.09
C SER A 263 -6.31 5.16 29.46
N ASP A 264 -6.02 6.46 29.30
CA ASP A 264 -6.99 7.52 29.60
C ASP A 264 -8.23 7.42 28.71
N TRP A 265 -8.07 7.24 27.39
CA TRP A 265 -9.19 7.07 26.47
C TRP A 265 -10.06 5.88 26.83
N SER A 266 -9.45 4.76 27.24
CA SER A 266 -10.19 3.56 27.66
C SER A 266 -11.08 3.81 28.88
N GLN A 267 -10.70 4.75 29.75
CA GLN A 267 -11.41 5.07 31.00
C GLN A 267 -12.38 6.26 30.84
N ASN A 268 -12.03 7.24 30.01
CA ASN A 268 -12.65 8.57 29.95
C ASN A 268 -13.27 8.88 28.57
N ASN A 269 -13.80 7.85 27.89
CA ASN A 269 -14.29 7.73 26.50
C ASN A 269 -15.29 8.79 25.96
N GLY A 270 -15.45 9.94 26.61
CA GLY A 270 -16.45 10.98 26.32
C GLY A 270 -15.98 12.18 25.50
N ASN A 271 -14.68 12.40 25.31
CA ASN A 271 -14.16 13.51 24.49
C ASN A 271 -12.89 13.10 23.72
N LYS A 272 -12.78 13.51 22.45
CA LYS A 272 -11.51 13.43 21.70
C LYS A 272 -10.47 14.30 22.41
N GLN A 273 -9.62 13.68 23.21
CA GLN A 273 -8.40 14.32 23.68
C GLN A 273 -7.41 14.24 22.51
N GLY A 274 -6.67 15.29 22.20
CA GLY A 274 -5.68 15.25 21.12
C GLY A 274 -4.70 14.08 21.30
N GLU A 275 -3.99 13.71 20.24
CA GLU A 275 -3.08 12.58 20.28
C GLU A 275 -1.65 13.02 20.64
N LEU A 276 -0.99 12.27 21.50
CA LEU A 276 0.44 12.42 21.79
C LEU A 276 1.18 11.16 21.36
N TYR A 277 2.21 11.38 20.55
CA TYR A 277 2.97 10.35 19.87
C TYR A 277 4.39 10.23 20.40
N SER A 278 4.93 9.02 20.35
CA SER A 278 6.35 8.73 20.61
C SER A 278 6.90 7.74 19.58
N THR A 279 8.20 7.77 19.38
CA THR A 279 8.97 6.83 18.54
C THR A 279 10.36 6.66 19.17
N GLN A 280 11.09 5.62 18.76
CA GLN A 280 12.44 5.36 19.25
C GLN A 280 13.43 5.46 18.08
N PRO A 281 14.39 6.41 18.09
CA PRO A 281 15.45 6.48 17.08
C PRO A 281 16.57 5.47 17.36
N THR A 282 17.35 5.16 16.34
CA THR A 282 18.61 4.41 16.46
C THR A 282 19.60 5.18 17.33
N ILE A 283 20.17 4.52 18.35
CA ILE A 283 21.21 5.05 19.26
C ILE A 283 22.60 4.77 18.69
#